data_AF-A0A2N3BPQ9-F1
#
_entry.id   AF-A0A2N3BPQ9-F1
#
_cell.length_a   1.000
_cell.length_b   1.000
_cell.length_c   1.000
_cell.angle_alpha   90.00
_cell.angle_beta   90.00
_cell.angle_gamma   90.00
#
_symmetry.space_group_name_H-M   'P 1'
#
loop_
_entity.id
_entity.type
_entity.pdbx_description
1 polymer ?
#
loop_
_entity_poly.entity_id
_entity_poly.type
_entity_poly.pdbx_seq_one_letter_code
_entity_poly.pdbx_strand_id
1 'polypeptide(L)'
;MAAAMMPAPISACPACVAMPAAGAVAGRDSGAGAADSGLMLSLPTIHCAVCIGDVERALGAHPGVRSARVNLTLRRVSVAADPGVGADQLIARLAAIGYPAHELDPGLLSTTETDRRGRDLLMRLGVAGFAMMNIMLLSVAVWSGAETATRDLFHWISAAIALPTLAFAGQPFFASAYAALKARRLGMDVPISLALILASAISLYETYQGGRHAYFDAAVSLCFFLLAGRYLDFRARAAARSAAEELAALEVPRATRIAADGTETVVPVGDLVAGDLLRVRPGARMPADGIVEKGESEIDRSLLTGETLPVAVAPGAAVSTGEVNLTGPLDLRVTAAGRESSLHRMADLVAVAENARSRYTSLADRMARAYAPAVHVLALSSFLGWLWVSGGDLRLAVNIAAAVLIITCPCALALAVPAVVTAASGRLFRKGMLIKDGTALERLATVDCVVFDKTGTLTMGAPEPLGLKAHAPGDLALAAALAAGSSHPLARALGAALAARGVTPAHVTGLRERPGYGVEAQWQGRSVRLGRA
;
A
#
# COMPACT_ATOMS: atom_id res chain seq x y z
N MET A 1 -34.29 -9.58 38.13
CA MET A 1 -33.63 -8.42 37.48
C MET A 1 -32.64 -8.97 36.46
N ALA A 2 -33.07 -9.04 35.20
CA ALA A 2 -32.28 -9.55 34.09
C ALA A 2 -31.31 -8.47 33.61
N ALA A 3 -30.02 -8.79 33.56
CA ALA A 3 -29.01 -7.96 32.94
C ALA A 3 -29.17 -8.04 31.42
N ALA A 4 -29.52 -6.92 30.79
CA ALA A 4 -29.54 -6.80 29.35
C ALA A 4 -28.09 -6.86 28.81
N MET A 5 -27.77 -7.94 28.09
CA MET A 5 -26.56 -8.04 27.28
C MET A 5 -26.60 -6.95 26.20
N MET A 6 -25.67 -6.00 26.29
CA MET A 6 -25.41 -5.07 25.19
C MET A 6 -24.83 -5.86 23.99
N PRO A 7 -25.26 -5.61 22.75
CA PRO A 7 -24.63 -6.24 21.59
C PRO A 7 -23.18 -5.74 21.45
N ALA A 8 -22.27 -6.67 21.20
CA ALA A 8 -20.85 -6.39 20.95
C ALA A 8 -20.67 -5.47 19.73
N PRO A 9 -19.64 -4.59 19.71
CA PRO A 9 -19.40 -3.71 18.59
C PRO A 9 -19.01 -4.52 17.33
N ILE A 10 -19.75 -4.26 16.25
CA ILE A 10 -19.54 -4.81 14.90
C ILE A 10 -18.09 -4.50 14.48
N SER A 11 -17.23 -5.52 14.43
CA SER A 11 -15.92 -5.43 13.80
C SER A 11 -16.13 -5.40 12.29
N ALA A 12 -16.35 -4.22 11.73
CA ALA A 12 -16.51 -4.06 10.29
C ALA A 12 -15.18 -4.37 9.58
N CYS A 13 -15.19 -5.37 8.71
CA CYS A 13 -14.10 -5.63 7.77
C CYS A 13 -13.93 -4.40 6.85
N PRO A 14 -12.72 -3.81 6.76
CA PRO A 14 -12.48 -2.62 5.94
C PRO A 14 -12.78 -2.81 4.45
N ALA A 15 -12.70 -4.04 3.94
CA ALA A 15 -13.03 -4.39 2.55
C ALA A 15 -14.53 -4.25 2.27
N CYS A 16 -15.38 -4.70 3.21
CA CYS A 16 -16.84 -4.61 3.09
C CYS A 16 -17.34 -3.16 3.07
N VAL A 17 -16.64 -2.25 3.76
CA VAL A 17 -16.95 -0.81 3.74
C VAL A 17 -16.54 -0.14 2.43
N ALA A 18 -15.47 -0.63 1.78
CA ALA A 18 -14.92 -0.04 0.56
C ALA A 18 -15.61 -0.51 -0.73
N MET A 19 -16.20 -1.71 -0.74
CA MET A 19 -16.82 -2.32 -1.92
C MET A 19 -17.92 -1.46 -2.59
N PRO A 20 -18.89 -0.88 -1.86
CA PRO A 20 -19.96 -0.09 -2.49
C PRO A 20 -19.44 1.18 -3.17
N ALA A 21 -18.46 1.85 -2.55
CA ALA A 21 -17.82 3.04 -3.09
C ALA A 21 -16.97 2.72 -4.33
N ALA A 22 -16.27 1.57 -4.35
CA ALA A 22 -15.52 1.11 -5.51
C ALA A 22 -16.44 0.78 -6.70
N GLY A 23 -17.60 0.16 -6.46
CA GLY A 23 -18.61 -0.10 -7.50
C GLY A 23 -19.18 1.18 -8.14
N ALA A 24 -19.38 2.23 -7.35
CA ALA A 24 -19.87 3.53 -7.84
C ALA A 24 -18.83 4.30 -8.68
N VAL A 25 -17.53 4.13 -8.39
CA VAL A 25 -16.44 4.72 -9.18
C VAL A 25 -16.24 3.94 -10.49
N ALA A 26 -16.31 2.60 -10.46
CA ALA A 26 -16.21 1.76 -11.65
C ALA A 26 -17.36 1.97 -12.66
N GLY A 27 -18.56 2.29 -12.18
CA GLY A 27 -19.71 2.59 -13.04
C GLY A 27 -19.61 3.91 -13.84
N ARG A 28 -18.60 4.75 -13.59
CA ARG A 28 -18.38 6.01 -14.34
C ARG A 28 -17.37 5.88 -15.48
N ASP A 29 -16.57 4.82 -15.51
CA ASP A 29 -15.52 4.58 -16.52
C ASP A 29 -15.87 3.46 -17.52
N SER A 30 -17.04 2.84 -17.44
CA SER A 30 -17.47 1.71 -18.28
C SER A 30 -17.87 2.06 -19.73
N GLY A 31 -17.28 3.12 -20.28
CA GLY A 31 -17.52 3.63 -21.63
C GLY A 31 -16.30 3.56 -22.56
N ALA A 32 -15.51 2.48 -22.58
CA ALA A 32 -14.66 2.10 -23.71
C ALA A 32 -14.03 0.71 -23.48
N GLY A 33 -14.33 -0.24 -24.38
CA GLY A 33 -13.69 -1.56 -24.39
C GLY A 33 -12.35 -1.54 -25.13
N ALA A 34 -11.29 -1.99 -24.46
CA ALA A 34 -10.12 -2.68 -25.01
C ALA A 34 -9.29 -3.19 -23.81
N ALA A 35 -8.80 -4.42 -23.86
CA ALA A 35 -7.93 -4.99 -22.83
C ALA A 35 -6.69 -4.11 -22.62
N ASP A 36 -6.65 -3.38 -21.51
CA ASP A 36 -5.56 -2.48 -21.16
C ASP A 36 -4.35 -3.32 -20.72
N SER A 37 -3.33 -3.42 -21.58
CA SER A 37 -2.10 -4.16 -21.31
C SER A 37 -1.27 -3.40 -20.28
N GLY A 38 -1.63 -3.52 -19.00
CA GLY A 38 -0.90 -2.94 -17.90
C GLY A 38 0.44 -3.65 -17.68
N LEU A 39 1.54 -3.04 -18.07
CA LEU A 39 2.90 -3.51 -17.76
C LEU A 39 3.28 -3.05 -16.34
N MET A 40 3.86 -3.95 -15.54
CA MET A 40 4.39 -3.61 -14.21
C MET A 40 5.89 -3.81 -14.18
N LEU A 41 6.63 -2.78 -13.75
CA LEU A 41 8.10 -2.83 -13.66
C LEU A 41 8.56 -2.55 -12.22
N SER A 42 9.52 -3.32 -11.72
CA SER A 42 10.24 -3.09 -10.46
C SER A 42 11.26 -1.98 -10.63
N LEU A 43 11.41 -1.14 -9.61
CA LEU A 43 12.31 0.00 -9.55
C LEU A 43 13.09 -0.04 -8.22
N PRO A 44 14.03 -0.99 -8.05
CA PRO A 44 14.70 -1.21 -6.77
C PRO A 44 15.54 0.00 -6.28
N THR A 45 15.86 0.93 -7.16
CA THR A 45 16.69 2.11 -6.86
C THR A 45 15.90 3.35 -6.46
N ILE A 46 14.56 3.39 -6.61
CA ILE A 46 13.79 4.57 -6.20
C ILE A 46 13.63 4.64 -4.67
N HIS A 47 13.78 5.84 -4.13
CA HIS A 47 13.77 6.10 -2.67
C HIS A 47 13.22 7.48 -2.30
N CYS A 48 12.75 8.25 -3.28
CA CYS A 48 12.42 9.66 -3.11
C CYS A 48 11.22 10.07 -3.98
N ALA A 49 10.43 11.06 -3.56
CA ALA A 49 9.33 11.58 -4.37
C ALA A 49 9.80 12.23 -5.69
N VAL A 50 11.04 12.71 -5.70
CA VAL A 50 11.74 13.19 -6.90
C VAL A 50 11.89 12.07 -7.94
N CYS A 51 12.20 10.86 -7.46
CA CYS A 51 12.37 9.65 -8.25
C CYS A 51 11.05 9.23 -8.93
N ILE A 52 9.92 9.40 -8.24
CA ILE A 52 8.56 9.17 -8.77
C ILE A 52 8.34 10.06 -10.00
N GLY A 53 8.49 11.38 -9.83
CA GLY A 53 8.22 12.33 -10.89
C GLY A 53 9.13 12.14 -12.10
N ASP A 54 10.34 11.63 -11.93
CA ASP A 54 11.29 11.44 -13.03
C ASP A 54 10.99 10.19 -13.85
N VAL A 55 10.70 9.09 -13.17
CA VAL A 55 10.26 7.85 -13.80
C VAL A 55 8.94 8.07 -14.54
N GLU A 56 7.95 8.71 -13.92
CA GLU A 56 6.65 8.96 -14.55
C GLU A 56 6.77 9.90 -15.77
N ARG A 57 7.59 10.95 -15.68
CA ARG A 57 7.79 11.92 -16.77
C ARG A 57 8.58 11.32 -17.93
N ALA A 58 9.54 10.45 -17.64
CA ALA A 58 10.32 9.77 -18.68
C ALA A 58 9.55 8.67 -19.39
N LEU A 59 8.71 7.91 -18.67
CA LEU A 59 7.83 6.93 -19.29
C LEU A 59 6.67 7.59 -20.03
N GLY A 60 6.09 8.66 -19.47
CA GLY A 60 5.05 9.44 -20.15
C GLY A 60 5.53 10.18 -21.40
N ALA A 61 6.84 10.33 -21.58
CA ALA A 61 7.45 10.88 -22.80
C ALA A 61 7.75 9.80 -23.86
N HIS A 62 7.54 8.52 -23.55
CA HIS A 62 7.73 7.42 -24.50
C HIS A 62 6.53 7.31 -25.44
N PRO A 63 6.73 7.21 -26.77
CA PRO A 63 5.64 6.98 -27.72
C PRO A 63 4.88 5.69 -27.36
N GLY A 64 3.55 5.77 -27.30
CA GLY A 64 2.69 4.63 -26.96
C GLY A 64 2.49 4.36 -25.46
N VAL A 65 3.02 5.18 -24.55
CA VAL A 65 2.66 5.12 -23.13
C VAL A 65 1.50 6.07 -22.83
N ARG A 66 0.33 5.52 -22.50
CA ARG A 66 -0.86 6.30 -22.11
C ARG A 66 -0.75 6.85 -20.70
N SER A 67 -0.22 6.04 -19.77
CA SER A 67 0.05 6.49 -18.41
C SER A 67 1.14 5.67 -17.74
N ALA A 68 1.91 6.30 -16.85
CA ALA A 68 2.88 5.64 -15.99
C ALA A 68 2.73 6.16 -14.56
N ARG A 69 2.67 5.24 -13.58
CA ARG A 69 2.43 5.55 -12.16
C ARG A 69 3.36 4.81 -11.25
N VAL A 70 4.14 5.55 -10.47
CA VAL A 70 5.16 4.97 -9.59
C VAL A 70 4.63 4.85 -8.18
N ASN A 71 4.57 3.61 -7.68
CA ASN A 71 4.41 3.35 -6.26
C ASN A 71 5.80 3.28 -5.61
N LEU A 72 6.18 4.33 -4.90
CA LEU A 72 7.47 4.40 -4.20
C LEU A 72 7.57 3.43 -3.03
N THR A 73 6.47 3.17 -2.34
CA THR A 73 6.41 2.23 -1.21
C THR A 73 6.71 0.81 -1.66
N LEU A 74 6.09 0.39 -2.76
CA LEU A 74 6.26 -0.92 -3.36
C LEU A 74 7.44 -1.00 -4.33
N ARG A 75 8.03 0.15 -4.69
CA ARG A 75 9.13 0.30 -5.66
C ARG A 75 8.77 -0.25 -7.03
N ARG A 76 7.59 0.10 -7.52
CA ARG A 76 7.07 -0.40 -8.80
C ARG A 76 6.53 0.75 -9.61
N VAL A 77 6.49 0.58 -10.92
CA VAL A 77 5.72 1.44 -11.82
C VAL A 77 4.71 0.61 -12.57
N SER A 78 3.46 1.03 -12.55
CA SER A 78 2.40 0.52 -13.41
C SER A 78 2.32 1.41 -14.65
N VAL A 79 2.38 0.80 -15.82
CA VAL A 79 2.39 1.49 -17.11
C VAL A 79 1.22 0.96 -17.96
N ALA A 80 0.30 1.85 -18.32
CA ALA A 80 -0.70 1.57 -19.34
C ALA A 80 -0.11 1.97 -20.69
N ALA A 81 0.09 1.01 -21.59
CA ALA A 81 0.73 1.22 -22.88
C ALA A 81 -0.09 0.65 -24.04
N ASP A 82 0.14 1.17 -25.24
CA ASP A 82 -0.47 0.71 -26.49
C ASP A 82 0.01 -0.71 -26.85
N PRO A 83 -0.82 -1.52 -27.54
CA PRO A 83 -0.44 -2.86 -28.00
C PRO A 83 0.75 -2.76 -28.97
N GLY A 84 1.97 -3.02 -28.49
CA GLY A 84 3.22 -2.89 -29.25
C GLY A 84 4.40 -2.32 -28.46
N VAL A 85 4.16 -1.71 -27.31
CA VAL A 85 5.21 -1.27 -26.37
C VAL A 85 5.53 -2.42 -25.41
N GLY A 86 6.74 -2.99 -25.52
CA GLY A 86 7.21 -4.06 -24.64
C GLY A 86 7.95 -3.55 -23.40
N ALA A 87 8.00 -4.36 -22.33
CA ALA A 87 8.70 -4.03 -21.08
C ALA A 87 10.17 -3.67 -21.31
N ASP A 88 10.86 -4.36 -22.22
CA ASP A 88 12.28 -4.11 -22.54
C ASP A 88 12.57 -2.68 -23.00
N GLN A 89 11.67 -2.08 -23.79
CA GLN A 89 11.81 -0.71 -24.29
C GLN A 89 11.70 0.31 -23.14
N LEU A 90 10.75 0.06 -22.23
CA LEU A 90 10.54 0.89 -21.05
C LEU A 90 11.69 0.73 -20.04
N ILE A 91 12.21 -0.49 -19.84
CA ILE A 91 13.36 -0.78 -18.99
C ILE A 91 14.60 -0.04 -19.51
N ALA A 92 14.87 -0.12 -20.82
CA ALA A 92 16.00 0.59 -21.44
C ALA A 92 15.89 2.12 -21.23
N ARG A 93 14.68 2.67 -21.34
CA ARG A 93 14.43 4.09 -21.13
C ARG A 93 14.66 4.53 -19.68
N LEU A 94 14.23 3.71 -18.72
CA LEU A 94 14.43 3.96 -17.30
C LEU A 94 15.91 3.83 -16.90
N ALA A 95 16.62 2.86 -17.47
CA ALA A 95 18.06 2.74 -17.29
C ALA A 95 18.82 3.99 -17.80
N ALA A 96 18.39 4.58 -18.91
CA ALA A 96 19.00 5.78 -19.48
C ALA A 96 18.89 7.02 -18.56
N ILE A 97 17.83 7.11 -17.75
CA ILE A 97 17.66 8.18 -16.75
C ILE A 97 18.18 7.81 -15.35
N GLY A 98 18.82 6.64 -15.21
CA GLY A 98 19.47 6.21 -13.96
C GLY A 98 18.61 5.39 -13.02
N TYR A 99 17.44 4.90 -13.47
CA TYR A 99 16.57 4.00 -12.70
C TYR A 99 16.54 2.62 -13.37
N PRO A 100 17.45 1.69 -13.03
CA PRO A 100 17.36 0.32 -13.53
C PRO A 100 16.03 -0.30 -13.11
N ALA A 101 15.35 -0.94 -14.06
CA ALA A 101 14.03 -1.53 -13.88
C ALA A 101 14.01 -2.99 -14.32
N HIS A 102 13.11 -3.78 -13.74
CA HIS A 102 12.91 -5.19 -14.11
C HIS A 102 11.43 -5.45 -14.33
N GLU A 103 11.06 -6.32 -15.26
CA GLU A 103 9.66 -6.70 -15.44
C GLU A 103 9.17 -7.48 -14.21
N LEU A 104 7.98 -7.13 -13.74
CA LEU A 104 7.42 -7.62 -12.49
C LEU A 104 6.16 -8.43 -12.81
N ASP A 105 6.30 -9.75 -12.76
CA ASP A 105 5.15 -10.66 -12.86
C ASP A 105 4.36 -10.62 -11.54
N PRO A 106 3.07 -10.23 -11.53
CA PRO A 106 2.31 -9.96 -10.29
C PRO A 106 2.18 -11.14 -9.31
N GLY A 107 2.56 -12.36 -9.73
CA GLY A 107 2.30 -13.58 -8.97
C GLY A 107 3.25 -13.95 -7.83
N LEU A 108 4.47 -13.40 -7.69
CA LEU A 108 5.47 -14.10 -6.85
C LEU A 108 6.46 -13.31 -5.96
N LEU A 109 6.49 -11.96 -5.92
CA LEU A 109 7.74 -11.30 -5.46
C LEU A 109 7.67 -10.19 -4.38
N SER A 110 6.54 -9.87 -3.76
CA SER A 110 6.46 -8.72 -2.84
C SER A 110 7.04 -8.94 -1.43
N THR A 111 6.92 -10.16 -0.89
CA THR A 111 7.31 -10.47 0.50
C THR A 111 8.81 -10.77 0.66
N THR A 112 9.47 -11.29 -0.38
CA THR A 112 10.88 -11.73 -0.29
C THR A 112 11.88 -10.57 -0.44
N GLU A 113 11.58 -9.57 -1.26
CA GLU A 113 12.48 -8.41 -1.46
C GLU A 113 12.44 -7.40 -0.31
N THR A 114 11.26 -7.18 0.28
CA THR A 114 11.07 -6.29 1.42
C THR A 114 11.86 -6.78 2.64
N ASP A 115 11.87 -8.10 2.90
CA ASP A 115 12.64 -8.71 3.99
C ASP A 115 14.16 -8.58 3.78
N ARG A 116 14.67 -8.78 2.56
CA ARG A 116 16.10 -8.62 2.25
C ARG A 116 16.62 -7.22 2.55
N ARG A 117 15.87 -6.19 2.18
CA ARG A 117 16.28 -4.80 2.39
C ARG A 117 16.23 -4.38 3.86
N GLY A 118 15.22 -4.84 4.60
CA GLY A 118 15.14 -4.63 6.04
C GLY A 118 16.36 -5.20 6.76
N ARG A 119 16.76 -6.43 6.39
CA ARG A 119 17.96 -7.07 6.92
C ARG A 119 19.25 -6.33 6.57
N ASP A 120 19.39 -5.83 5.34
CA ASP A 120 20.57 -5.02 4.94
C ASP A 120 20.70 -3.73 5.77
N LEU A 121 19.59 -3.00 5.97
CA LEU A 121 19.59 -1.80 6.82
C LEU A 121 19.89 -2.12 8.28
N LEU A 122 19.31 -3.20 8.81
CA LEU A 122 19.54 -3.62 10.20
C LEU A 122 21.00 -4.07 10.42
N MET A 123 21.58 -4.78 9.46
CA MET A 123 22.99 -5.18 9.49
C MET A 123 23.90 -3.95 9.49
N ARG A 124 23.70 -3.00 8.57
CA ARG A 124 24.48 -1.76 8.52
C ARG A 124 24.33 -0.92 9.79
N LEU A 125 23.11 -0.87 10.33
CA LEU A 125 22.81 -0.22 11.61
C LEU A 125 23.58 -0.88 12.76
N GLY A 126 23.61 -2.22 12.82
CA GLY A 126 24.35 -2.97 13.81
C GLY A 126 25.86 -2.72 13.72
N VAL A 127 26.43 -2.76 12.51
CA VAL A 127 27.86 -2.47 12.27
C VAL A 127 28.19 -1.03 12.67
N ALA A 128 27.39 -0.05 12.25
CA ALA A 128 27.58 1.35 12.62
C ALA A 128 27.47 1.57 14.13
N GLY A 129 26.51 0.94 14.80
CA GLY A 129 26.32 1.05 16.25
C GLY A 129 27.47 0.42 17.03
N PHE A 130 27.93 -0.77 16.62
CA PHE A 130 29.09 -1.42 17.22
C PHE A 130 30.36 -0.56 17.08
N ALA A 131 30.63 -0.05 15.88
CA ALA A 131 31.76 0.82 15.63
C ALA A 131 31.67 2.14 16.41
N MET A 132 30.49 2.77 16.44
CA MET A 132 30.22 3.99 17.20
C MET A 132 30.56 3.80 18.68
N MET A 133 30.08 2.73 19.31
CA MET A 133 30.32 2.46 20.73
C MET A 133 31.82 2.28 21.04
N ASN A 134 32.54 1.54 20.19
CA ASN A 134 33.98 1.32 20.37
C ASN A 134 34.79 2.61 20.17
N ILE A 135 34.48 3.40 19.14
CA ILE A 135 35.16 4.68 18.89
C ILE A 135 34.85 5.67 20.01
N MET A 136 33.62 5.70 20.52
CA MET A 136 33.22 6.57 21.62
C MET A 136 34.00 6.24 22.89
N LEU A 137 34.20 4.95 23.20
CA LEU A 137 35.01 4.52 24.35
C LEU A 137 36.45 5.08 24.27
N LEU A 138 37.07 5.03 23.09
CA LEU A 138 38.41 5.59 22.85
C LEU A 138 38.42 7.12 22.90
N SER A 139 37.39 7.76 22.34
CA SER A 139 37.28 9.22 22.26
C SER A 139 37.07 9.86 23.63
N VAL A 140 36.29 9.22 24.52
CA VAL A 140 36.12 9.66 25.91
C VAL A 140 37.47 9.65 26.64
N ALA A 141 38.29 8.61 26.44
CA ALA A 141 39.62 8.52 27.03
C ALA A 141 40.54 9.66 26.55
N VAL A 142 40.46 10.02 25.26
CA VAL A 142 41.16 11.19 24.70
C VAL A 142 40.69 12.50 25.34
N TRP A 143 39.37 12.72 25.46
CA TRP A 143 38.81 13.93 26.05
C TRP A 143 39.14 14.08 27.55
N SER A 144 39.26 12.96 28.27
CA SER A 144 39.64 12.94 29.69
C SER A 144 41.12 13.21 29.96
N GLY A 145 41.92 13.48 28.93
CA GLY A 145 43.30 13.94 29.09
C GLY A 145 44.37 12.90 28.75
N ALA A 146 44.12 11.99 27.79
CA ALA A 146 45.16 11.09 27.30
C ALA A 146 46.37 11.88 26.78
N GLU A 147 47.56 11.46 27.20
CA GLU A 147 48.84 12.04 26.75
C GLU A 147 49.10 11.79 25.25
N THR A 148 50.03 12.53 24.65
CA THR A 148 50.24 12.61 23.19
C THR A 148 50.36 11.25 22.49
N ALA A 149 51.20 10.35 22.99
CA ALA A 149 51.38 9.03 22.37
C ALA A 149 50.11 8.16 22.44
N THR A 150 49.42 8.17 23.57
CA THR A 150 48.18 7.40 23.79
C THR A 150 47.02 7.97 22.97
N ARG A 151 46.92 9.30 22.88
CA ARG A 151 45.95 10.00 22.03
C ARG A 151 46.14 9.63 20.56
N ASP A 152 47.37 9.72 20.06
CA ASP A 152 47.65 9.46 18.66
C ASP A 152 47.36 7.99 18.30
N LEU A 153 47.70 7.06 19.21
CA LEU A 153 47.31 5.66 19.10
C LEU A 153 45.78 5.49 19.04
N PHE A 154 45.03 6.14 19.94
CA PHE A 154 43.57 6.07 19.94
C PHE A 154 42.93 6.69 18.70
N HIS A 155 43.51 7.76 18.15
CA HIS A 155 43.07 8.34 16.88
C HIS A 155 43.30 7.35 15.71
N TRP A 156 44.46 6.69 15.64
CA TRP A 156 44.73 5.67 14.61
C TRP A 156 43.83 4.45 14.71
N ILE A 157 43.58 3.95 15.93
CA ILE A 157 42.61 2.86 16.15
C ILE A 157 41.21 3.31 15.74
N SER A 158 40.81 4.53 16.11
CA SER A 158 39.52 5.09 15.71
C SER A 158 39.40 5.22 14.19
N ALA A 159 40.46 5.64 13.49
CA ALA A 159 40.49 5.71 12.03
C ALA A 159 40.32 4.31 11.39
N ALA A 160 41.02 3.30 11.93
CA ALA A 160 40.97 1.92 11.46
C ALA A 160 39.56 1.30 11.60
N ILE A 161 38.80 1.72 12.61
CA ILE A 161 37.40 1.29 12.81
C ILE A 161 36.46 2.15 11.95
N ALA A 162 36.64 3.47 11.94
CA ALA A 162 35.70 4.41 11.33
C ALA A 162 35.66 4.33 9.80
N LEU A 163 36.82 4.28 9.13
CA LEU A 163 36.89 4.34 7.67
C LEU A 163 36.19 3.13 7.00
N PRO A 164 36.45 1.86 7.40
CA PRO A 164 35.73 0.72 6.85
C PRO A 164 34.24 0.76 7.21
N THR A 165 33.91 1.18 8.44
CA THR A 165 32.52 1.31 8.90
C THR A 165 31.76 2.31 8.04
N LEU A 166 32.30 3.50 7.79
CA LEU A 166 31.66 4.52 6.98
C LEU A 166 31.57 4.10 5.51
N ALA A 167 32.60 3.45 4.98
CA ALA A 167 32.56 2.90 3.62
C ALA A 167 31.46 1.84 3.45
N PHE A 168 31.23 1.00 4.47
CA PHE A 168 30.21 -0.04 4.42
C PHE A 168 28.81 0.48 4.79
N ALA A 169 28.66 1.07 5.98
CA ALA A 169 27.37 1.50 6.51
C ALA A 169 26.85 2.76 5.81
N GLY A 170 27.73 3.64 5.31
CA GLY A 170 27.38 4.88 4.62
C GLY A 170 26.93 4.72 3.16
N GLN A 171 27.15 3.55 2.55
CA GLN A 171 26.78 3.24 1.16
C GLN A 171 25.37 3.65 0.74
N PRO A 172 24.30 3.43 1.54
CA PRO A 172 22.95 3.87 1.17
C PRO A 172 22.82 5.38 0.98
N PHE A 173 23.63 6.19 1.69
CA PHE A 173 23.67 7.63 1.52
C PHE A 173 24.51 8.01 0.29
N PHE A 174 25.69 7.41 0.14
CA PHE A 174 26.59 7.69 -0.99
C PHE A 174 25.97 7.32 -2.34
N ALA A 175 25.36 6.14 -2.46
CA ALA A 175 24.71 5.68 -3.68
C ALA A 175 23.53 6.59 -4.06
N SER A 176 22.73 7.00 -3.07
CA SER A 176 21.61 7.91 -3.25
C SER A 176 22.06 9.31 -3.67
N ALA A 177 23.07 9.87 -3.01
CA ALA A 177 23.67 11.15 -3.37
C ALA A 177 24.25 11.14 -4.79
N TYR A 178 24.97 10.08 -5.15
CA TYR A 178 25.53 9.91 -6.49
C TYR A 178 24.44 9.85 -7.56
N ALA A 179 23.37 9.08 -7.33
CA ALA A 179 22.23 9.02 -8.24
C ALA A 179 21.54 10.38 -8.39
N ALA A 180 21.33 11.12 -7.30
CA ALA A 180 20.74 12.45 -7.32
C ALA A 180 21.59 13.46 -8.10
N LEU A 181 22.91 13.46 -7.89
CA LEU A 181 23.83 14.34 -8.61
C LEU A 181 23.91 14.00 -10.10
N LYS A 182 23.94 12.70 -10.45
CA LYS A 182 23.88 12.25 -11.86
C LYS A 182 22.60 12.73 -12.56
N ALA A 183 21.49 12.79 -11.83
CA ALA A 183 20.22 13.31 -12.31
C ALA A 183 20.12 14.86 -12.24
N ARG A 184 21.20 15.58 -11.88
CA ARG A 184 21.26 17.03 -11.67
C ARG A 184 20.26 17.54 -10.61
N ARG A 185 20.16 16.84 -9.48
CA ARG A 185 19.27 17.17 -8.37
C ARG A 185 19.99 17.16 -7.03
N LEU A 186 19.48 17.96 -6.10
CA LEU A 186 19.95 18.02 -4.73
C LEU A 186 18.91 17.31 -3.84
N GLY A 187 19.29 16.16 -3.29
CA GLY A 187 18.52 15.42 -2.30
C GLY A 187 19.12 15.54 -0.90
N MET A 188 18.40 15.10 0.13
CA MET A 188 18.86 15.14 1.53
C MET A 188 20.13 14.31 1.77
N ASP A 189 20.37 13.29 0.95
CA ASP A 189 21.54 12.40 1.09
C ASP A 189 22.83 13.06 0.56
N VAL A 190 22.75 14.14 -0.24
CA VAL A 190 23.91 14.87 -0.77
C VAL A 190 24.68 15.61 0.34
N PRO A 191 24.07 16.49 1.15
CA PRO A 191 24.78 17.15 2.26
C PRO A 191 25.28 16.15 3.31
N ILE A 192 24.53 15.08 3.58
CA ILE A 192 24.95 14.00 4.49
C ILE A 192 26.23 13.34 3.96
N SER A 193 26.24 12.93 2.70
CA SER A 193 27.40 12.28 2.08
C SER A 193 28.62 13.18 2.11
N LEU A 194 28.45 14.46 1.79
CA LEU A 194 29.52 15.45 1.84
C LEU A 194 30.06 15.63 3.26
N ALA A 195 29.18 15.72 4.27
CA ALA A 195 29.56 15.82 5.68
C ALA A 195 30.40 14.62 6.14
N LEU A 196 29.97 13.40 5.83
CA LEU A 196 30.68 12.17 6.21
C LEU A 196 32.06 12.08 5.55
N ILE A 197 32.17 12.43 4.26
CA ILE A 197 33.44 12.46 3.54
C ILE A 197 34.37 13.51 4.14
N LEU A 198 33.87 14.72 4.36
CA LEU A 198 34.68 15.83 4.86
C LEU A 198 35.17 15.59 6.28
N ALA A 199 34.28 15.14 7.18
CA ALA A 199 34.63 14.79 8.55
C ALA A 199 35.67 13.66 8.61
N SER A 200 35.55 12.65 7.75
CA SER A 200 36.52 11.54 7.68
C SER A 200 37.88 12.00 7.14
N ALA A 201 37.88 12.83 6.09
CA ALA A 201 39.10 13.36 5.48
C ALA A 201 39.86 14.29 6.43
N ILE A 202 39.16 15.21 7.10
CA ILE A 202 39.74 16.06 8.15
C ILE A 202 40.30 15.18 9.27
N SER A 203 39.52 14.24 9.79
CA SER A 203 39.94 13.43 10.94
C SER A 203 41.18 12.60 10.62
N LEU A 204 41.29 12.09 9.39
CA LEU A 204 42.48 11.38 8.92
C LEU A 204 43.68 12.32 8.80
N TYR A 205 43.50 13.52 8.27
CA TYR A 205 44.54 14.53 8.20
C TYR A 205 45.03 14.97 9.59
N GLU A 206 44.11 15.22 10.52
CA GLU A 206 44.41 15.55 11.92
C GLU A 206 45.19 14.42 12.60
N THR A 207 44.75 13.17 12.40
CA THR A 207 45.42 11.99 12.96
C THR A 207 46.84 11.85 12.44
N TYR A 208 47.05 12.08 11.14
CA TYR A 208 48.36 12.05 10.53
C TYR A 208 49.30 13.15 11.06
N GLN A 209 48.77 14.35 11.30
CA GLN A 209 49.53 15.50 11.79
C GLN A 209 49.70 15.53 13.33
N GLY A 210 49.26 14.50 14.06
CA GLY A 210 49.28 14.50 15.53
C GLY A 210 48.38 15.57 16.15
N GLY A 211 47.27 15.89 15.47
CA GLY A 211 46.27 16.86 15.89
C GLY A 211 45.63 16.50 17.24
N ARG A 212 45.20 17.53 17.97
CA ARG A 212 44.53 17.35 19.28
C ARG A 212 43.15 16.72 19.17
N HIS A 213 42.48 16.88 18.04
CA HIS A 213 41.09 16.47 17.88
C HIS A 213 40.93 15.71 16.55
N ALA A 214 40.38 14.51 16.63
CA ALA A 214 39.85 13.77 15.48
C ALA A 214 38.34 13.58 15.70
N TYR A 215 37.55 13.61 14.62
CA TYR A 215 36.09 13.62 14.65
C TYR A 215 35.48 12.33 14.06
N PHE A 216 36.20 11.21 14.16
CA PHE A 216 35.73 9.90 13.70
C PHE A 216 34.49 9.44 14.47
N ASP A 217 34.41 9.75 15.75
CA ASP A 217 33.27 9.53 16.61
C ASP A 217 32.02 10.26 16.09
N ALA A 218 32.15 11.54 15.74
CA ALA A 218 31.05 12.35 15.22
C ALA A 218 30.55 11.80 13.87
N ALA A 219 31.47 11.43 12.96
CA ALA A 219 31.11 10.90 11.66
C ALA A 219 30.37 9.56 11.76
N VAL A 220 30.87 8.62 12.58
CA VAL A 220 30.24 7.31 12.74
C VAL A 220 28.93 7.40 13.54
N SER A 221 28.86 8.25 14.56
CA SER A 221 27.62 8.50 15.32
C SER A 221 26.53 9.08 14.42
N LEU A 222 26.86 10.06 13.57
CA LEU A 222 25.93 10.63 12.60
C LEU A 222 25.40 9.56 11.64
N CYS A 223 26.30 8.72 11.10
CA CYS A 223 25.93 7.61 10.22
C CYS A 223 24.97 6.63 10.93
N PHE A 224 25.28 6.25 12.17
CA PHE A 224 24.44 5.36 12.99
C PHE A 224 23.03 5.92 13.21
N PHE A 225 22.90 7.17 13.69
CA PHE A 225 21.58 7.77 13.94
C PHE A 225 20.75 7.94 12.67
N LEU A 226 21.40 8.26 11.54
CA LEU A 226 20.74 8.33 10.24
C LEU A 226 20.26 6.97 9.76
N LEU A 227 21.07 5.91 9.90
CA LEU A 227 20.66 4.53 9.61
C LEU A 227 19.53 4.07 10.52
N ALA A 228 19.59 4.42 11.80
CA ALA A 228 18.54 4.10 12.77
C ALA A 228 17.22 4.74 12.33
N GLY A 229 17.27 6.01 11.94
CA GLY A 229 16.12 6.70 11.38
C GLY A 229 15.57 6.02 10.13
N ARG A 230 16.44 5.67 9.18
CA ARG A 230 16.04 5.00 7.93
C ARG A 230 15.44 3.60 8.17
N TYR A 231 15.96 2.87 9.15
CA TYR A 231 15.42 1.56 9.54
C TYR A 231 14.05 1.71 10.23
N LEU A 232 13.89 2.71 11.11
CA LEU A 232 12.61 3.00 11.74
C LEU A 232 11.55 3.43 10.72
N ASP A 233 11.90 4.31 9.75
CA ASP A 233 11.00 4.68 8.64
C ASP A 233 10.62 3.44 7.81
N PHE A 234 11.58 2.56 7.49
CA PHE A 234 11.31 1.29 6.82
C PHE A 234 10.32 0.41 7.61
N ARG A 235 10.53 0.19 8.91
CA ARG A 235 9.61 -0.60 9.75
C ARG A 235 8.24 0.06 9.87
N ALA A 236 8.19 1.37 10.02
CA ALA A 236 6.98 2.15 10.14
C ALA A 236 6.09 2.01 8.89
N ARG A 237 6.71 1.98 7.70
CA ARG A 237 6.04 1.72 6.42
C ARG A 237 5.64 0.26 6.26
N ALA A 238 6.50 -0.69 6.62
CA ALA A 238 6.20 -2.12 6.54
C ALA A 238 5.08 -2.54 7.52
N ALA A 239 4.85 -1.79 8.60
CA ALA A 239 3.76 -2.03 9.53
C ALA A 239 2.38 -1.56 9.02
N ALA A 240 2.35 -0.69 7.99
CA ALA A 240 1.12 -0.30 7.33
C ALA A 240 0.68 -1.43 6.38
N ARG A 241 -0.10 -2.38 6.90
CA ARG A 241 -0.63 -3.49 6.10
C ARG A 241 -1.59 -2.97 5.02
N SER A 242 -1.40 -3.45 3.79
CA SER A 242 -2.31 -3.22 2.68
C SER A 242 -3.53 -4.14 2.82
N ALA A 243 -4.73 -3.61 2.59
CA ALA A 243 -5.93 -4.43 2.57
C ALA A 243 -5.92 -5.39 1.37
N ALA A 244 -5.22 -5.04 0.28
CA ALA A 244 -4.99 -5.95 -0.84
C ALA A 244 -4.08 -7.12 -0.44
N GLU A 245 -3.04 -6.89 0.39
CA GLU A 245 -2.19 -7.97 0.91
C GLU A 245 -2.97 -8.92 1.84
N GLU A 246 -3.88 -8.38 2.67
CA GLU A 246 -4.73 -9.20 3.53
C GLU A 246 -5.74 -10.03 2.72
N LEU A 247 -6.29 -9.49 1.62
CA LEU A 247 -7.16 -10.22 0.70
C LEU A 247 -6.39 -11.31 -0.08
N ALA A 248 -5.20 -10.99 -0.58
CA ALA A 248 -4.36 -11.95 -1.29
C ALA A 248 -3.92 -13.11 -0.38
N ALA A 249 -3.74 -12.87 0.92
CA ALA A 249 -3.44 -13.91 1.90
C ALA A 249 -4.58 -14.93 2.10
N LEU A 250 -5.79 -14.63 1.61
CA LEU A 250 -6.93 -15.56 1.64
C LEU A 250 -6.92 -16.53 0.44
N GLU A 251 -6.08 -16.29 -0.58
CA GLU A 251 -5.92 -17.22 -1.70
C GLU A 251 -5.28 -18.52 -1.25
N VAL A 252 -5.78 -19.64 -1.80
CA VAL A 252 -5.25 -20.97 -1.52
C VAL A 252 -4.21 -21.32 -2.59
N PRO A 253 -2.99 -21.77 -2.24
CA PRO A 253 -1.95 -22.01 -3.24
C PRO A 253 -2.17 -23.29 -4.06
N ARG A 254 -2.91 -24.28 -3.51
CA ARG A 254 -3.10 -25.60 -4.13
C ARG A 254 -4.53 -26.09 -3.96
N ALA A 255 -5.04 -26.79 -4.97
CA ALA A 255 -6.38 -27.37 -4.98
C ALA A 255 -6.33 -28.87 -5.29
N THR A 256 -7.34 -29.62 -4.83
CA THR A 256 -7.54 -31.02 -5.19
C THR A 256 -8.48 -31.09 -6.39
N ARG A 257 -7.94 -31.40 -7.57
CA ARG A 257 -8.68 -31.60 -8.81
C ARG A 257 -9.10 -33.07 -8.95
N ILE A 258 -10.34 -33.30 -9.35
CA ILE A 258 -10.90 -34.60 -9.69
C ILE A 258 -10.81 -34.78 -11.21
N ALA A 259 -10.14 -35.83 -11.67
CA ALA A 259 -10.09 -36.19 -13.08
C ALA A 259 -11.35 -36.96 -13.52
N ALA A 260 -11.55 -37.12 -14.83
CA ALA A 260 -12.74 -37.78 -15.38
C ALA A 260 -12.90 -39.25 -14.95
N ASP A 261 -11.81 -39.91 -14.56
CA ASP A 261 -11.79 -41.27 -14.01
C ASP A 261 -12.07 -41.32 -12.48
N GLY A 262 -12.28 -40.17 -11.85
CA GLY A 262 -12.51 -40.02 -10.42
C GLY A 262 -11.25 -39.91 -9.56
N THR A 263 -10.05 -39.89 -10.16
CA THR A 263 -8.80 -39.74 -9.41
C THR A 263 -8.60 -38.32 -8.89
N GLU A 264 -8.14 -38.19 -7.64
CA GLU A 264 -7.85 -36.90 -7.01
C GLU A 264 -6.36 -36.54 -7.15
N THR A 265 -6.05 -35.35 -7.68
CA THR A 265 -4.68 -34.85 -7.85
C THR A 265 -4.54 -33.44 -7.27
N VAL A 266 -3.41 -33.16 -6.60
CA VAL A 266 -3.17 -31.85 -5.99
C VAL A 266 -2.37 -30.96 -6.94
N VAL A 267 -3.02 -29.96 -7.51
CA VAL A 267 -2.45 -29.03 -8.50
C VAL A 267 -2.32 -27.61 -7.92
N PRO A 268 -1.35 -26.80 -8.39
CA PRO A 268 -1.33 -25.37 -8.13
C PRO A 268 -2.61 -24.68 -8.63
N VAL A 269 -3.10 -23.67 -7.91
CA VAL A 269 -4.31 -22.93 -8.34
C VAL A 269 -4.10 -22.17 -9.65
N GLY A 270 -2.87 -21.78 -9.97
CA GLY A 270 -2.54 -21.15 -11.24
C GLY A 270 -2.71 -22.06 -12.47
N ASP A 271 -2.75 -23.38 -12.28
CA ASP A 271 -2.92 -24.35 -13.37
C ASP A 271 -4.39 -24.74 -13.60
N LEU A 272 -5.32 -24.17 -12.81
CA LEU A 272 -6.74 -24.45 -12.90
C LEU A 272 -7.39 -23.66 -14.04
N VAL A 273 -8.28 -24.32 -14.76
CA VAL A 273 -9.06 -23.72 -15.84
C VAL A 273 -10.56 -23.84 -15.58
N ALA A 274 -11.35 -22.94 -16.17
CA ALA A 274 -12.80 -23.03 -16.11
C ALA A 274 -13.29 -24.38 -16.65
N GLY A 275 -14.19 -25.03 -15.91
CA GLY A 275 -14.67 -26.38 -16.19
C GLY A 275 -13.99 -27.49 -15.39
N ASP A 276 -12.84 -27.25 -14.76
CA ASP A 276 -12.23 -28.22 -13.85
C ASP A 276 -13.15 -28.54 -12.67
N LEU A 277 -13.11 -29.80 -12.22
CA LEU A 277 -13.86 -30.25 -11.04
C LEU A 277 -12.92 -30.35 -9.84
N LEU A 278 -13.26 -29.70 -8.74
CA LEU A 278 -12.45 -29.65 -7.52
C LEU A 278 -13.18 -30.28 -6.35
N ARG A 279 -12.45 -30.97 -5.48
CA ARG A 279 -12.96 -31.39 -4.18
C ARG A 279 -12.54 -30.41 -3.08
N VAL A 280 -13.53 -29.83 -2.40
CA VAL A 280 -13.31 -28.95 -1.24
C VAL A 280 -13.80 -29.66 0.02
N ARG A 281 -12.86 -29.96 0.92
CA ARG A 281 -13.15 -30.64 2.19
C ARG A 281 -13.70 -29.65 3.24
N PRO A 282 -14.41 -30.13 4.27
CA PRO A 282 -14.80 -29.29 5.41
C PRO A 282 -13.56 -28.66 6.08
N GLY A 283 -13.70 -27.40 6.49
CA GLY A 283 -12.62 -26.56 7.03
C GLY A 283 -11.68 -25.97 5.99
N ALA A 284 -11.78 -26.35 4.71
CA ALA A 284 -10.95 -25.81 3.65
C ALA A 284 -11.57 -24.53 3.03
N ARG A 285 -10.71 -23.63 2.55
CA ARG A 285 -11.12 -22.47 1.75
C ARG A 285 -11.40 -22.87 0.31
N MET A 286 -12.33 -22.16 -0.33
CA MET A 286 -12.60 -22.28 -1.76
C MET A 286 -11.36 -21.78 -2.55
N PRO A 287 -10.72 -22.66 -3.35
CA PRO A 287 -9.50 -22.30 -4.08
C PRO A 287 -9.77 -21.51 -5.38
N ALA A 288 -11.01 -21.52 -5.86
CA ALA A 288 -11.44 -20.87 -7.10
C ALA A 288 -12.94 -20.50 -7.00
N ASP A 289 -13.41 -19.65 -7.90
CA ASP A 289 -14.84 -19.38 -8.05
C ASP A 289 -15.47 -20.58 -8.76
N GLY A 290 -16.71 -20.92 -8.39
CA GLY A 290 -17.37 -22.03 -9.04
C GLY A 290 -18.83 -22.25 -8.65
N ILE A 291 -19.40 -23.32 -9.19
CA ILE A 291 -20.75 -23.78 -8.90
C ILE A 291 -20.68 -25.16 -8.26
N VAL A 292 -21.38 -25.34 -7.15
CA VAL A 292 -21.49 -26.65 -6.47
C VAL A 292 -22.17 -27.63 -7.42
N GLU A 293 -21.50 -28.72 -7.76
CA GLU A 293 -22.05 -29.79 -8.59
C GLU A 293 -22.57 -30.96 -7.74
N LYS A 294 -21.88 -31.28 -6.63
CA LYS A 294 -22.30 -32.31 -5.66
C LYS A 294 -21.98 -31.90 -4.23
N GLY A 295 -22.81 -32.39 -3.31
CA GLY A 295 -22.68 -32.15 -1.88
C GLY A 295 -23.56 -31.01 -1.37
N GLU A 296 -23.78 -31.01 -0.06
CA GLU A 296 -24.47 -29.94 0.67
C GLU A 296 -23.59 -29.55 1.85
N SER A 297 -23.48 -28.25 2.11
CA SER A 297 -22.64 -27.73 3.20
C SER A 297 -23.11 -26.34 3.64
N GLU A 298 -22.50 -25.85 4.71
CA GLU A 298 -22.57 -24.45 5.12
C GLU A 298 -21.25 -23.75 4.77
N ILE A 299 -21.37 -22.51 4.29
CA ILE A 299 -20.22 -21.70 3.91
C ILE A 299 -20.17 -20.45 4.78
N ASP A 300 -18.97 -20.18 5.33
CA ASP A 300 -18.65 -18.92 5.96
C ASP A 300 -18.15 -17.92 4.92
N ARG A 301 -18.89 -16.81 4.80
CA ARG A 301 -18.60 -15.68 3.90
C ARG A 301 -18.16 -14.42 4.65
N SER A 302 -18.01 -14.50 5.97
CA SER A 302 -17.75 -13.36 6.86
C SER A 302 -16.56 -12.51 6.47
N LEU A 303 -15.51 -13.12 5.92
CA LEU A 303 -14.31 -12.41 5.48
C LEU A 303 -14.52 -11.55 4.23
N LEU A 304 -15.44 -11.93 3.34
CA LEU A 304 -15.74 -11.22 2.10
C LEU A 304 -16.93 -10.27 2.24
N THR A 305 -18.01 -10.74 2.88
CA THR A 305 -19.29 -10.01 2.97
C THR A 305 -19.49 -9.30 4.31
N GLY A 306 -18.77 -9.70 5.36
CA GLY A 306 -18.98 -9.22 6.72
C GLY A 306 -20.17 -9.87 7.44
N GLU A 307 -20.90 -10.77 6.78
CA GLU A 307 -22.02 -11.49 7.37
C GLU A 307 -21.50 -12.71 8.15
N THR A 308 -21.81 -12.79 9.44
CA THR A 308 -21.28 -13.84 10.35
C THR A 308 -22.11 -15.12 10.37
N LEU A 309 -23.33 -15.11 9.81
CA LEU A 309 -24.16 -16.31 9.72
C LEU A 309 -23.73 -17.16 8.52
N PRO A 310 -23.41 -18.45 8.72
CA PRO A 310 -23.12 -19.35 7.63
C PRO A 310 -24.31 -19.48 6.67
N VAL A 311 -24.01 -19.63 5.38
CA VAL A 311 -25.02 -19.78 4.32
C VAL A 311 -25.03 -21.24 3.88
N ALA A 312 -26.21 -21.86 3.91
CA ALA A 312 -26.40 -23.21 3.38
C ALA A 312 -26.28 -23.21 1.85
N VAL A 313 -25.52 -24.15 1.30
CA VAL A 313 -25.32 -24.35 -0.13
C VAL A 313 -25.63 -25.78 -0.54
N ALA A 314 -26.18 -25.91 -1.74
CA ALA A 314 -26.57 -27.17 -2.36
C ALA A 314 -26.17 -27.15 -3.85
N PRO A 315 -26.32 -28.27 -4.59
CA PRO A 315 -25.99 -28.30 -6.02
C PRO A 315 -26.69 -27.18 -6.81
N GLY A 316 -25.92 -26.48 -7.64
CA GLY A 316 -26.33 -25.28 -8.38
C GLY A 316 -26.01 -23.95 -7.68
N ALA A 317 -25.62 -23.96 -6.41
CA ALA A 317 -25.22 -22.75 -5.70
C ALA A 317 -23.85 -22.24 -6.18
N ALA A 318 -23.73 -20.92 -6.33
CA ALA A 318 -22.46 -20.26 -6.65
C ALA A 318 -21.65 -19.96 -5.38
N VAL A 319 -20.34 -20.19 -5.45
CA VAL A 319 -19.39 -19.94 -4.37
C VAL A 319 -18.18 -19.16 -4.89
N SER A 320 -17.59 -18.36 -4.00
CA SER A 320 -16.51 -17.45 -4.35
C SER A 320 -15.19 -17.91 -3.73
N THR A 321 -14.08 -17.58 -4.38
CA THR A 321 -12.73 -17.82 -3.88
C THR A 321 -12.53 -17.14 -2.52
N GLY A 322 -11.92 -17.85 -1.56
CA GLY A 322 -11.64 -17.33 -0.21
C GLY A 322 -12.74 -17.60 0.83
N GLU A 323 -13.96 -17.97 0.42
CA GLU A 323 -15.02 -18.49 1.29
C GLU A 323 -14.56 -19.78 1.99
N VAL A 324 -15.07 -20.08 3.19
CA VAL A 324 -14.67 -21.28 3.95
C VAL A 324 -15.80 -22.31 3.97
N ASN A 325 -15.50 -23.54 3.56
CA ASN A 325 -16.41 -24.66 3.69
C ASN A 325 -16.44 -25.14 5.15
N LEU A 326 -17.61 -25.32 5.77
CA LEU A 326 -17.71 -25.65 7.20
C LEU A 326 -18.04 -27.12 7.48
N THR A 327 -19.04 -27.70 6.81
CA THR A 327 -19.67 -28.95 7.26
C THR A 327 -19.44 -30.14 6.32
N GLY A 328 -20.00 -30.12 5.12
CA GLY A 328 -19.97 -31.23 4.16
C GLY A 328 -18.91 -31.07 3.06
N PRO A 329 -18.39 -32.17 2.47
CA PRO A 329 -17.53 -32.07 1.30
C PRO A 329 -18.32 -31.58 0.08
N LEU A 330 -17.71 -30.72 -0.72
CA LEU A 330 -18.31 -30.17 -1.93
C LEU A 330 -17.45 -30.51 -3.16
N ASP A 331 -18.12 -30.90 -4.24
CA ASP A 331 -17.51 -30.96 -5.57
C ASP A 331 -17.89 -29.68 -6.33
N LEU A 332 -16.88 -28.90 -6.68
CA LEU A 332 -17.00 -27.57 -7.25
C LEU A 332 -16.56 -27.56 -8.71
N ARG A 333 -17.43 -27.15 -9.63
CA ARG A 333 -17.02 -26.86 -11.01
C ARG A 333 -16.51 -25.44 -11.10
N VAL A 334 -15.24 -25.28 -11.49
CA VAL A 334 -14.56 -23.99 -11.60
C VAL A 334 -15.22 -23.13 -12.68
N THR A 335 -15.54 -21.89 -12.33
CA THR A 335 -15.98 -20.86 -13.27
C THR A 335 -14.87 -19.86 -13.56
N ALA A 336 -14.02 -19.55 -12.56
CA ALA A 336 -12.84 -18.71 -12.72
C ALA A 336 -11.78 -19.03 -11.66
N ALA A 337 -10.50 -19.01 -12.05
CA ALA A 337 -9.38 -19.33 -11.16
C ALA A 337 -8.20 -18.36 -11.36
N GLY A 338 -7.27 -18.36 -10.39
CA GLY A 338 -6.10 -17.49 -10.40
C GLY A 338 -6.47 -16.01 -10.59
N ARG A 339 -5.92 -15.39 -11.64
CA ARG A 339 -6.12 -13.95 -11.95
C ARG A 339 -7.56 -13.60 -12.28
N GLU A 340 -8.35 -14.57 -12.75
CA GLU A 340 -9.75 -14.36 -13.10
C GLU A 340 -10.69 -14.58 -11.92
N SER A 341 -10.18 -14.97 -10.74
CA SER A 341 -11.02 -15.14 -9.55
C SER A 341 -11.57 -13.81 -9.03
N SER A 342 -12.73 -13.87 -8.39
CA SER A 342 -13.38 -12.75 -7.73
C SER A 342 -12.50 -12.13 -6.65
N LEU A 343 -11.84 -12.96 -5.84
CA LEU A 343 -10.90 -12.52 -4.81
C LEU A 343 -9.70 -11.78 -5.41
N HIS A 344 -9.10 -12.31 -6.49
CA HIS A 344 -7.98 -11.63 -7.15
C HIS A 344 -8.41 -10.30 -7.76
N ARG A 345 -9.57 -10.25 -8.42
CA ARG A 345 -10.13 -8.98 -8.92
C ARG A 345 -10.43 -7.99 -7.81
N MET A 346 -10.94 -8.44 -6.66
CA MET A 346 -11.15 -7.58 -5.49
C MET A 346 -9.82 -7.07 -4.95
N ALA A 347 -8.80 -7.92 -4.83
CA ALA A 347 -7.46 -7.52 -4.41
C ALA A 347 -6.84 -6.51 -5.39
N ASP A 348 -6.98 -6.73 -6.70
CA ASP A 348 -6.53 -5.81 -7.75
C ASP A 348 -7.27 -4.48 -7.70
N LEU A 349 -8.60 -4.48 -7.57
CA LEU A 349 -9.39 -3.26 -7.44
C LEU A 349 -9.03 -2.48 -6.17
N VAL A 350 -8.82 -3.18 -5.06
CA VAL A 350 -8.34 -2.57 -3.80
C VAL A 350 -6.94 -2.03 -3.98
N ALA A 351 -6.03 -2.74 -4.65
CA ALA A 351 -4.68 -2.28 -4.93
C ALA A 351 -4.69 -1.03 -5.84
N VAL A 352 -5.52 -1.00 -6.89
CA VAL A 352 -5.70 0.15 -7.77
C VAL A 352 -6.27 1.35 -6.98
N ALA A 353 -7.24 1.11 -6.10
CA ALA A 353 -7.83 2.14 -5.24
C ALA A 353 -6.87 2.65 -4.15
N GLU A 354 -6.04 1.79 -3.56
CA GLU A 354 -4.95 2.16 -2.64
C GLU A 354 -3.85 2.95 -3.35
N ASN A 355 -3.66 2.69 -4.64
CA ASN A 355 -2.70 3.39 -5.50
C ASN A 355 -3.29 4.63 -6.19
N ALA A 356 -4.52 5.03 -5.85
CA ALA A 356 -5.17 6.18 -6.46
C ALA A 356 -4.45 7.49 -6.12
N ARG A 357 -4.35 8.37 -7.12
CA ARG A 357 -3.49 9.56 -7.15
C ARG A 357 -3.49 10.37 -5.85
N SER A 358 -2.31 10.51 -5.26
CA SER A 358 -1.98 11.63 -4.38
C SER A 358 -1.13 12.63 -5.15
N ARG A 359 -1.68 13.83 -5.39
CA ARG A 359 -0.91 14.99 -5.90
C ARG A 359 -0.31 15.81 -4.76
N TYR A 360 -0.43 15.36 -3.51
CA TYR A 360 -0.01 16.12 -2.34
C TYR A 360 1.42 15.74 -1.97
N THR A 361 2.34 16.70 -2.03
CA THR A 361 3.67 16.53 -1.41
C THR A 361 3.55 16.78 0.08
N SER A 362 4.04 15.83 0.88
CA SER A 362 4.11 15.94 2.33
C SER A 362 4.82 17.23 2.76
N LEU A 363 4.49 17.73 3.95
CA LEU A 363 5.17 18.87 4.53
C LEU A 363 6.70 18.66 4.55
N ALA A 364 7.15 17.46 4.93
CA ALA A 364 8.57 17.08 4.97
C ALA A 364 9.25 17.22 3.60
N ASP A 365 8.63 16.74 2.53
CA ASP A 365 9.20 16.84 1.18
C ASP A 365 9.28 18.28 0.69
N ARG A 366 8.31 19.12 1.09
CA ARG A 366 8.29 20.55 0.74
C ARG A 366 9.44 21.28 1.44
N MET A 367 9.68 20.97 2.71
CA MET A 367 10.80 21.51 3.48
C MET A 367 12.14 21.02 2.92
N ALA A 368 12.28 19.72 2.63
CA ALA A 368 13.52 19.12 2.14
C ALA A 368 14.03 19.75 0.83
N ARG A 369 13.12 20.12 -0.09
CA ARG A 369 13.48 20.77 -1.38
C ARG A 369 14.16 22.12 -1.20
N ALA A 370 13.72 22.92 -0.25
CA ALA A 370 14.34 24.21 0.06
C ALA A 370 15.56 24.05 0.98
N TYR A 371 15.52 23.05 1.87
CA TYR A 371 16.53 22.82 2.88
C TYR A 371 17.89 22.41 2.29
N ALA A 372 17.90 21.43 1.37
CA ALA A 372 19.14 20.91 0.79
C ALA A 372 20.02 22.00 0.12
N PRO A 373 19.50 22.87 -0.77
CA PRO A 373 20.31 23.95 -1.34
C PRO A 373 20.68 25.00 -0.29
N ALA A 374 19.80 25.33 0.65
CA ALA A 374 20.09 26.31 1.70
C ALA A 374 21.27 25.88 2.58
N VAL A 375 21.34 24.60 2.96
CA VAL A 375 22.44 24.04 3.75
C VAL A 375 23.76 24.11 3.02
N HIS A 376 23.79 23.78 1.72
CA HIS A 376 25.02 23.88 0.93
C HIS A 376 25.50 25.32 0.75
N VAL A 377 24.58 26.26 0.51
CA VAL A 377 24.91 27.69 0.43
C VAL A 377 25.43 28.19 1.78
N LEU A 378 24.82 27.79 2.89
CA LEU A 378 25.27 28.17 4.22
C LEU A 378 26.67 27.62 4.54
N ALA A 379 26.91 26.34 4.25
CA ALA A 379 28.22 25.71 4.44
C ALA A 379 29.30 26.37 3.57
N LEU A 380 29.00 26.65 2.30
CA LEU A 380 29.93 27.35 1.39
C LEU A 380 30.19 28.79 1.86
N SER A 381 29.15 29.51 2.30
CA SER A 381 29.32 30.87 2.82
C SER A 381 30.16 30.90 4.09
N SER A 382 30.01 29.90 4.96
CA SER A 382 30.80 29.75 6.18
C SER A 382 32.26 29.42 5.85
N PHE A 383 32.48 28.52 4.88
CA PHE A 383 33.82 28.24 4.36
C PHE A 383 34.51 29.52 3.83
N LEU A 384 33.87 30.24 2.91
CA LEU A 384 34.44 31.44 2.29
C LEU A 384 34.64 32.57 3.30
N GLY A 385 33.67 32.78 4.21
CA GLY A 385 33.74 33.80 5.25
C GLY A 385 34.90 33.56 6.20
N TRP A 386 35.07 32.34 6.71
CA TRP A 386 36.17 32.00 7.60
C TRP A 386 37.53 31.95 6.90
N LEU A 387 37.57 31.55 5.63
CA LEU A 387 38.79 31.60 4.83
C LEU A 387 39.28 33.05 4.69
N TRP A 388 38.36 34.00 4.47
CA TRP A 388 38.68 35.42 4.36
C TRP A 388 39.11 36.02 5.70
N VAL A 389 38.36 35.78 6.78
CA VAL A 389 38.65 36.33 8.12
C VAL A 389 39.95 35.79 8.72
N SER A 390 40.25 34.51 8.49
CA SER A 390 41.48 33.88 9.01
C SER A 390 42.74 34.22 8.21
N GLY A 391 42.63 34.98 7.11
CA GLY A 391 43.75 35.26 6.22
C GLY A 391 44.21 34.05 5.39
N GLY A 392 43.34 33.05 5.17
CA GLY A 392 43.61 31.89 4.32
C GLY A 392 43.79 30.56 5.06
N ASP A 393 43.39 30.43 6.32
CA ASP A 393 43.44 29.15 7.04
C ASP A 393 42.37 28.18 6.51
N LEU A 394 42.80 27.33 5.57
CA LEU A 394 41.95 26.31 4.96
C LEU A 394 41.48 25.27 5.99
N ARG A 395 42.31 24.93 6.98
CA ARG A 395 41.97 23.91 7.98
C ARG A 395 40.80 24.37 8.84
N LEU A 396 40.86 25.60 9.35
CA LEU A 396 39.78 26.19 10.13
C LEU A 396 38.49 26.32 9.29
N ALA A 397 38.61 26.85 8.08
CA ALA A 397 37.46 27.10 7.20
C ALA A 397 36.72 25.79 6.84
N VAL A 398 37.47 24.73 6.50
CA VAL A 398 36.88 23.41 6.16
C VAL A 398 36.24 22.76 7.39
N ASN A 399 36.86 22.86 8.57
CA ASN A 399 36.30 22.35 9.83
C ASN A 399 34.95 23.01 10.15
N ILE A 400 34.86 24.33 9.97
CA ILE A 400 33.61 25.07 10.22
C ILE A 400 32.54 24.69 9.19
N ALA A 401 32.91 24.57 7.91
CA ALA A 401 31.98 24.12 6.88
C ALA A 401 31.45 22.71 7.14
N ALA A 402 32.32 21.78 7.56
CA ALA A 402 31.93 20.44 7.97
C ALA A 402 30.97 20.47 9.17
N ALA A 403 31.30 21.26 10.20
CA ALA A 403 30.44 21.43 11.37
C ALA A 403 29.06 21.98 10.99
N VAL A 404 28.98 22.95 10.06
CA VAL A 404 27.71 23.48 9.53
C VAL A 404 26.91 22.39 8.82
N LEU A 405 27.54 21.57 7.96
CA LEU A 405 26.85 20.45 7.30
C LEU A 405 26.34 19.39 8.28
N ILE A 406 27.09 19.11 9.35
CA ILE A 406 26.72 18.13 10.37
C ILE A 406 25.57 18.66 11.24
N ILE A 407 25.68 19.89 11.76
CA ILE A 407 24.68 20.46 12.68
C ILE A 407 23.34 20.71 11.98
N THR A 408 23.37 20.93 10.66
CA THR A 408 22.20 21.05 9.81
C THR A 408 21.68 19.71 9.30
N CYS A 409 22.09 18.57 9.86
CA CYS A 409 21.41 17.32 9.54
C CYS A 409 19.94 17.39 10.00
N PRO A 410 18.94 17.27 9.10
CA PRO A 410 17.53 17.28 9.47
C PRO A 410 17.09 15.89 9.96
N CYS A 411 17.95 15.21 10.72
CA CYS A 411 17.82 13.84 11.17
C CYS A 411 16.48 13.62 11.91
N ALA A 412 16.11 14.53 12.83
CA ALA A 412 14.86 14.48 13.57
C ALA A 412 13.63 14.82 12.71
N LEU A 413 13.76 15.78 11.78
CA LEU A 413 12.67 16.19 10.89
C LEU A 413 12.27 15.05 9.95
N ALA A 414 13.25 14.29 9.44
CA ALA A 414 13.01 13.12 8.59
C ALA A 414 12.24 12.00 9.31
N LEU A 415 12.37 11.89 10.63
CA LEU A 415 11.71 10.89 11.46
C LEU A 415 10.36 11.32 12.02
N ALA A 416 10.16 12.62 12.22
CA ALA A 416 8.97 13.15 12.86
C ALA A 416 7.68 12.77 12.12
N VAL A 417 7.65 12.95 10.80
CA VAL A 417 6.44 12.70 10.00
C VAL A 417 6.08 11.21 9.95
N PRO A 418 6.97 10.28 9.57
CA PRO A 418 6.64 8.85 9.56
C PRO A 418 6.22 8.31 10.93
N ALA A 419 6.90 8.72 12.01
CA ALA A 419 6.57 8.28 13.37
C ALA A 419 5.16 8.71 13.77
N VAL A 420 4.80 9.98 13.51
CA VAL A 420 3.46 10.50 13.80
C VAL A 420 2.41 9.81 12.95
N VAL A 421 2.64 9.64 11.65
CA VAL A 421 1.69 8.97 10.74
C VAL A 421 1.45 7.53 11.18
N THR A 422 2.48 6.75 11.49
CA THR A 422 2.32 5.36 11.94
C THR A 422 1.60 5.27 13.29
N ALA A 423 1.96 6.11 14.26
CA ALA A 423 1.29 6.14 15.56
C ALA A 423 -0.19 6.56 15.43
N ALA A 424 -0.48 7.56 14.61
CA ALA A 424 -1.83 8.05 14.34
C ALA A 424 -2.67 7.01 13.59
N SER A 425 -2.12 6.39 12.54
CA SER A 425 -2.77 5.29 11.81
C SER A 425 -3.11 4.12 12.71
N GLY A 426 -2.17 3.68 13.56
CA GLY A 426 -2.45 2.60 14.52
C GLY A 426 -3.55 2.96 15.52
N ARG A 427 -3.61 4.21 15.98
CA ARG A 427 -4.66 4.69 16.91
C ARG A 427 -6.02 4.85 16.23
N LEU A 428 -6.05 5.32 14.98
CA LEU A 428 -7.27 5.51 14.20
C LEU A 428 -7.85 4.16 13.74
N PHE A 429 -6.99 3.20 13.38
CA PHE A 429 -7.42 1.85 13.05
C PHE A 429 -8.15 1.16 14.20
N ARG A 430 -7.64 1.28 15.43
CA ARG A 430 -8.33 0.78 16.65
C ARG A 430 -9.69 1.45 16.91
N LYS A 431 -9.98 2.57 16.24
CA LYS A 431 -11.26 3.27 16.29
C LYS A 431 -12.13 3.04 15.05
N GLY A 432 -11.78 2.07 14.20
CA GLY A 432 -12.51 1.77 12.96
C GLY A 432 -12.25 2.75 11.82
N MET A 433 -11.22 3.59 11.91
CA MET A 433 -10.84 4.54 10.86
C MET A 433 -9.57 4.06 10.14
N LEU A 434 -9.68 3.81 8.84
CA LEU A 434 -8.56 3.38 8.00
C LEU A 434 -7.94 4.57 7.26
N ILE A 435 -6.65 4.83 7.49
CA ILE A 435 -5.88 5.82 6.73
C ILE A 435 -5.14 5.11 5.61
N LYS A 436 -5.49 5.46 4.36
CA LYS A 436 -4.93 4.83 3.16
C LYS A 436 -3.77 5.60 2.54
N ASP A 437 -3.69 6.91 2.79
CA ASP A 437 -2.66 7.78 2.21
C ASP A 437 -1.86 8.49 3.31
N GLY A 438 -0.53 8.52 3.18
CA GLY A 438 0.37 9.11 4.17
C GLY A 438 0.19 10.63 4.36
N THR A 439 -0.41 11.31 3.38
CA THR A 439 -0.79 12.74 3.44
C THR A 439 -2.25 12.95 3.80
N ALA A 440 -3.05 11.88 4.00
CA ALA A 440 -4.47 12.00 4.32
C ALA A 440 -4.71 12.81 5.60
N LEU A 441 -3.89 12.62 6.62
CA LEU A 441 -3.96 13.38 7.87
C LEU A 441 -3.64 14.87 7.66
N GLU A 442 -2.62 15.17 6.86
CA GLU A 442 -2.27 16.55 6.51
C GLU A 442 -3.39 17.23 5.74
N ARG A 443 -3.99 16.53 4.78
CA ARG A 443 -5.13 17.02 3.99
C ARG A 443 -6.35 17.22 4.85
N LEU A 444 -6.70 16.23 5.70
CA LEU A 444 -7.84 16.30 6.60
C LEU A 444 -7.74 17.49 7.55
N ALA A 445 -6.54 17.83 8.02
CA ALA A 445 -6.31 19.02 8.85
C ALA A 445 -6.59 20.34 8.12
N THR A 446 -6.56 20.35 6.79
CA THR A 446 -6.87 21.52 5.95
C THR A 446 -8.30 21.55 5.41
N VAL A 447 -9.10 20.51 5.67
CA VAL A 447 -10.50 20.45 5.21
C VAL A 447 -11.36 21.43 6.01
N ASP A 448 -12.07 22.29 5.29
CA ASP A 448 -13.03 23.27 5.81
C ASP A 448 -14.48 22.91 5.45
N CYS A 449 -14.67 22.13 4.39
CA CYS A 449 -15.98 21.67 3.92
C CYS A 449 -16.03 20.15 3.83
N VAL A 450 -17.05 19.54 4.45
CA VAL A 450 -17.35 18.12 4.32
C VAL A 450 -18.65 17.97 3.56
N VAL A 451 -18.56 17.39 2.36
CA VAL A 451 -19.73 17.04 1.55
C VAL A 451 -20.01 15.56 1.75
N PHE A 452 -21.19 15.26 2.30
CA PHE A 452 -21.63 13.88 2.48
C PHE A 452 -22.42 13.44 1.26
N ASP A 453 -22.11 12.24 0.77
CA ASP A 453 -23.08 11.52 -0.04
C ASP A 453 -24.26 11.13 0.86
N LYS A 454 -25.48 11.12 0.33
CA LYS A 454 -26.65 10.76 1.14
C LYS A 454 -26.72 9.24 1.29
N THR A 455 -26.68 8.53 0.18
CA THR A 455 -27.03 7.11 0.14
C THR A 455 -25.85 6.26 0.60
N GLY A 456 -26.03 5.43 1.62
CA GLY A 456 -24.96 4.55 2.13
C GLY A 456 -23.90 5.25 3.00
N THR A 457 -23.97 6.59 3.14
CA THR A 457 -23.15 7.34 4.11
C THR A 457 -24.03 7.93 5.21
N LEU A 458 -25.05 8.72 4.85
CA LEU A 458 -26.03 9.24 5.81
C LEU A 458 -27.21 8.28 6.02
N THR A 459 -27.45 7.37 5.07
CA THR A 459 -28.54 6.40 5.13
C THR A 459 -28.03 4.96 5.18
N MET A 460 -28.83 4.07 5.75
CA MET A 460 -28.51 2.65 5.92
C MET A 460 -28.47 1.83 4.62
N GLY A 461 -28.76 2.44 3.46
CA GLY A 461 -28.80 1.74 2.16
C GLY A 461 -29.92 0.69 2.02
N ALA A 462 -30.66 0.42 3.09
CA ALA A 462 -31.83 -0.46 3.12
C ALA A 462 -33.11 0.39 3.15
N PRO A 463 -33.79 0.59 1.99
CA PRO A 463 -35.03 1.33 1.97
C PRO A 463 -36.13 0.57 2.72
N GLU A 464 -36.93 1.27 3.53
CA GLU A 464 -38.10 0.68 4.19
C GLU A 464 -39.38 1.31 3.61
N PRO A 465 -40.34 0.49 3.14
CA PRO A 465 -41.59 1.01 2.61
C PRO A 465 -42.48 1.54 3.75
N LEU A 466 -42.73 2.86 3.73
CA LEU A 466 -43.64 3.53 4.63
C LEU A 466 -45.09 3.48 4.11
N GLY A 467 -46.06 3.63 5.00
CA GLY A 467 -47.47 3.82 4.60
C GLY A 467 -48.18 2.61 4.01
N LEU A 468 -47.60 1.41 4.05
CA LEU A 468 -48.22 0.18 3.50
C LEU A 468 -49.64 -0.11 4.03
N LYS A 469 -49.98 0.34 5.24
CA LYS A 469 -51.33 0.18 5.82
C LYS A 469 -52.43 1.00 5.10
N ALA A 470 -52.04 2.02 4.34
CA ALA A 470 -52.97 2.89 3.63
C ALA A 470 -53.46 2.31 2.29
N HIS A 471 -52.87 1.21 1.84
CA HIS A 471 -53.20 0.59 0.56
C HIS A 471 -54.13 -0.61 0.76
N ALA A 472 -54.98 -0.88 -0.24
CA ALA A 472 -55.89 -2.01 -0.18
C ALA A 472 -55.12 -3.35 -0.24
N PRO A 473 -55.61 -4.42 0.41
CA PRO A 473 -54.95 -5.73 0.39
C PRO A 473 -54.69 -6.27 -1.02
N GLY A 474 -55.58 -5.99 -1.97
CA GLY A 474 -55.42 -6.37 -3.38
C GLY A 474 -54.25 -5.65 -4.07
N ASP A 475 -54.05 -4.37 -3.77
CA ASP A 475 -52.93 -3.58 -4.30
C ASP A 475 -51.60 -4.08 -3.72
N LEU A 476 -51.59 -4.45 -2.43
CA LEU A 476 -50.41 -5.03 -1.77
C LEU A 476 -50.05 -6.40 -2.35
N ALA A 477 -51.02 -7.24 -2.67
CA ALA A 477 -50.80 -8.53 -3.32
C ALA A 477 -50.23 -8.38 -4.73
N LEU A 478 -50.71 -7.39 -5.50
CA LEU A 478 -50.17 -7.05 -6.81
C LEU A 478 -48.76 -6.46 -6.73
N ALA A 479 -48.51 -5.58 -5.77
CA ALA A 479 -47.20 -5.01 -5.51
C ALA A 479 -46.19 -6.08 -5.12
N ALA A 480 -46.57 -7.06 -4.30
CA ALA A 480 -45.72 -8.22 -3.96
C ALA A 480 -45.35 -9.04 -5.19
N ALA A 481 -46.31 -9.31 -6.08
CA ALA A 481 -46.08 -10.06 -7.32
C ALA A 481 -45.16 -9.34 -8.30
N LEU A 482 -45.37 -8.03 -8.47
CA LEU A 482 -44.53 -7.18 -9.31
C LEU A 482 -43.12 -7.00 -8.72
N ALA A 483 -43.01 -6.86 -7.39
CA ALA A 483 -41.74 -6.72 -6.69
C ALA A 483 -40.87 -7.99 -6.74
N ALA A 484 -41.49 -9.18 -6.73
CA ALA A 484 -40.79 -10.46 -6.84
C ALA A 484 -40.03 -10.62 -8.16
N GLY A 485 -40.43 -9.88 -9.20
CA GLY A 485 -39.83 -9.97 -10.52
C GLY A 485 -38.70 -8.98 -10.82
N SER A 486 -38.27 -8.15 -9.85
CA SER A 486 -37.19 -7.18 -10.05
C SER A 486 -36.09 -7.32 -8.98
N SER A 487 -34.84 -7.23 -9.42
CA SER A 487 -33.67 -7.22 -8.54
C SER A 487 -33.38 -5.85 -7.94
N HIS A 488 -34.17 -4.82 -8.28
CA HIS A 488 -33.97 -3.45 -7.83
C HIS A 488 -34.10 -3.34 -6.29
N PRO A 489 -33.22 -2.57 -5.59
CA PRO A 489 -33.24 -2.48 -4.12
C PRO A 489 -34.59 -2.10 -3.50
N LEU A 490 -35.34 -1.21 -4.15
CA LEU A 490 -36.70 -0.82 -3.71
C LEU A 490 -37.71 -1.97 -3.84
N ALA A 491 -37.63 -2.77 -4.91
CA ALA A 491 -38.51 -3.92 -5.13
C ALA A 491 -38.20 -5.02 -4.12
N ARG A 492 -36.92 -5.30 -3.87
CA ARG A 492 -36.49 -6.26 -2.83
C ARG A 492 -36.97 -5.86 -1.43
N ALA A 493 -36.80 -4.58 -1.07
CA ALA A 493 -37.29 -4.05 0.21
C ALA A 493 -38.81 -4.16 0.35
N LEU A 494 -39.55 -3.83 -0.72
CA LEU A 494 -41.01 -3.94 -0.73
C LEU A 494 -41.47 -5.40 -0.60
N GLY A 495 -40.88 -6.30 -1.40
CA GLY A 495 -41.17 -7.73 -1.34
C GLY A 495 -40.89 -8.33 0.04
N ALA A 496 -39.74 -8.01 0.65
CA ALA A 496 -39.40 -8.45 1.99
C ALA A 496 -40.40 -7.93 3.05
N ALA A 497 -40.77 -6.65 3.00
CA ALA A 497 -41.71 -6.04 3.93
C ALA A 497 -43.14 -6.60 3.81
N LEU A 498 -43.58 -6.94 2.59
CA LEU A 498 -44.87 -7.55 2.33
C LEU A 498 -44.91 -9.03 2.74
N ALA A 499 -43.83 -9.77 2.47
CA ALA A 499 -43.69 -11.16 2.92
C ALA A 499 -43.70 -11.25 4.45
N ALA A 500 -42.99 -10.35 5.16
CA ALA A 500 -42.98 -10.29 6.62
C ALA A 500 -44.37 -9.99 7.22
N ARG A 501 -45.27 -9.39 6.44
CA ARG A 501 -46.68 -9.15 6.81
C ARG A 501 -47.63 -10.28 6.43
N GLY A 502 -47.13 -11.37 5.85
CA GLY A 502 -47.95 -12.49 5.39
C GLY A 502 -48.80 -12.17 4.15
N VAL A 503 -48.43 -11.16 3.36
CA VAL A 503 -49.13 -10.85 2.11
C VAL A 503 -48.77 -11.89 1.06
N THR A 504 -49.77 -12.58 0.52
CA THR A 504 -49.57 -13.54 -0.57
C THR A 504 -49.51 -12.82 -1.93
N PRO A 505 -48.51 -13.11 -2.77
CA PRO A 505 -48.41 -12.49 -4.10
C PRO A 505 -49.59 -12.88 -4.99
N ALA A 506 -50.13 -11.91 -5.73
CA ALA A 506 -51.12 -12.19 -6.77
C ALA A 506 -50.49 -12.95 -7.95
N HIS A 507 -51.29 -13.77 -8.65
CA HIS A 507 -50.82 -14.44 -9.86
C HIS A 507 -50.81 -13.45 -11.04
N VAL A 508 -49.63 -13.13 -11.56
CA VAL A 508 -49.41 -12.23 -12.70
C VAL A 508 -48.60 -12.93 -13.79
N THR A 509 -48.82 -12.56 -15.04
CA THR A 509 -48.10 -13.12 -16.20
C THR A 509 -47.42 -12.03 -17.02
N GLY A 510 -46.43 -12.41 -17.82
CA GLY A 510 -45.75 -11.47 -18.73
C GLY A 510 -44.98 -10.36 -18.03
N LEU A 511 -44.38 -10.65 -16.87
CA LEU A 511 -43.62 -9.68 -16.09
C LEU A 511 -42.40 -9.18 -16.87
N ARG A 512 -42.27 -7.85 -16.98
CA ARG A 512 -41.19 -7.17 -17.71
C ARG A 512 -40.72 -5.95 -16.93
N GLU A 513 -39.41 -5.81 -16.83
CA GLU A 513 -38.79 -4.61 -16.29
C GLU A 513 -38.54 -3.61 -17.41
N ARG A 514 -38.96 -2.36 -17.21
CA ARG A 514 -38.70 -1.22 -18.09
C ARG A 514 -37.65 -0.32 -17.43
N PRO A 515 -36.43 -0.25 -17.97
CA PRO A 515 -35.37 0.60 -17.42
C PRO A 515 -35.85 2.04 -17.23
N GLY A 516 -35.70 2.57 -16.02
CA GLY A 516 -36.11 3.92 -15.65
C GLY A 516 -37.60 4.15 -15.34
N TYR A 517 -38.48 3.16 -15.60
CA TYR A 517 -39.93 3.26 -15.39
C TYR A 517 -40.49 2.25 -14.38
N GLY A 518 -39.82 1.13 -14.14
CA GLY A 518 -40.22 0.12 -13.14
C GLY A 518 -40.63 -1.21 -13.77
N VAL A 519 -41.57 -1.92 -13.15
CA VAL A 519 -42.01 -3.28 -13.57
C VAL A 519 -43.45 -3.25 -14.06
N GLU A 520 -43.74 -3.95 -15.15
CA GLU A 520 -45.10 -4.15 -15.65
C GLU A 520 -45.45 -5.64 -15.80
N ALA A 521 -46.72 -5.99 -15.62
CA ALA A 521 -47.24 -7.33 -15.83
C ALA A 521 -48.72 -7.31 -16.25
N GLN A 522 -49.26 -8.49 -16.55
CA GLN A 522 -50.68 -8.74 -16.82
C GLN A 522 -51.33 -9.39 -15.61
N TRP A 523 -52.44 -8.82 -15.13
CA TRP A 523 -53.27 -9.39 -14.07
C TRP A 523 -54.73 -9.36 -14.52
N GLN A 524 -55.37 -10.54 -14.60
CA GLN A 524 -56.78 -10.68 -15.04
C GLN A 524 -57.11 -9.94 -16.36
N GLY A 525 -56.18 -9.94 -17.32
CA GLY A 525 -56.33 -9.24 -18.61
C GLY A 525 -56.12 -7.72 -18.55
N ARG A 526 -55.72 -7.16 -17.41
CA ARG A 526 -55.36 -5.74 -17.24
C ARG A 526 -53.85 -5.59 -17.09
N SER A 527 -53.31 -4.51 -17.68
CA SER A 527 -51.92 -4.14 -17.48
C SER A 527 -51.75 -3.46 -16.11
N VAL A 528 -50.84 -3.97 -15.29
CA VAL A 528 -50.49 -3.43 -13.98
C VAL A 528 -49.02 -3.03 -13.96
N ARG A 529 -48.69 -1.94 -13.25
CA ARG A 529 -47.34 -1.36 -13.20
C ARG A 529 -46.95 -0.98 -11.78
N LEU A 530 -45.68 -1.19 -11.45
CA LEU A 530 -45.04 -0.78 -10.20
C LEU A 530 -43.79 0.03 -10.55
N GLY A 531 -43.84 1.35 -10.34
CA GLY A 531 -42.74 2.23 -10.72
C GLY A 531 -43.14 3.70 -10.75
N ARG A 532 -42.43 4.50 -11.55
CA ARG A 532 -42.77 5.92 -11.74
C ARG A 532 -44.09 6.02 -12.50
N ALA A 533 -44.97 6.93 -12.05
CA ALA A 533 -46.25 7.23 -12.69
C ALA A 533 -46.07 7.78 -14.11
#